data_AF-A0A1M3L8K0-F1
#
_entry.id   AF-A0A1M3L8K0-F1
#
_cell.length_a   1.000
_cell.length_b   1.000
_cell.length_c   1.000
_cell.angle_alpha   90.00
_cell.angle_beta   90.00
_cell.angle_gamma   90.00
#
_symmetry.space_group_name_H-M   'P 1'
#
loop_
_entity.id
_entity.type
_entity.pdbx_description
1 polymer ?
#
loop_
_entity_poly.entity_id
_entity_poly.type
_entity_poly.pdbx_seq_one_letter_code
_entity_poly.pdbx_strand_id
1 'polypeptide(L)'
;MKRYYSHYTFIYPNIYLKNYIIEVNDKGQITNAFSFRSEVEKTEFYSGLLLFYPVGVEVNLQDRLKRDLFINPNKSLVFSYEKYNITHIEDLTSYIY
;
A
#
# COMPACT_ATOMS: atom_id res chain seq x y z
N MET A 1 -4.40 -1.13 -16.65
CA MET A 1 -4.00 -1.76 -15.36
C MET A 1 -2.53 -1.49 -15.09
N LYS A 2 -2.22 -0.96 -13.90
CA LYS A 2 -0.85 -0.69 -13.40
C LYS A 2 -0.56 -1.55 -12.19
N ARG A 3 0.71 -1.91 -12.00
CA ARG A 3 1.16 -2.75 -10.88
C ARG A 3 2.25 -2.02 -10.11
N TYR A 4 2.13 -2.07 -8.80
CA TYR A 4 3.04 -1.39 -7.88
C TYR A 4 3.64 -2.40 -6.92
N TYR A 5 4.96 -2.34 -6.74
CA TYR A 5 5.67 -3.16 -5.78
C TYR A 5 6.53 -2.28 -4.87
N SER A 6 6.49 -2.57 -3.58
CA SER A 6 7.40 -2.02 -2.58
C SER A 6 7.67 -3.06 -1.50
N HIS A 7 8.74 -2.87 -0.74
CA HIS A 7 9.05 -3.75 0.40
C HIS A 7 7.93 -3.74 1.43
N TYR A 8 7.34 -2.55 1.62
CA TYR A 8 6.22 -2.34 2.51
C TYR A 8 5.12 -1.60 1.77
N THR A 9 3.89 -2.05 1.97
CA THR A 9 2.71 -1.41 1.41
C THR A 9 1.66 -1.26 2.48
N PHE A 10 1.13 -0.05 2.64
CA PHE A 10 0.00 0.24 3.49
C PHE A 10 -1.19 0.65 2.63
N ILE A 11 -2.32 -0.01 2.82
CA ILE A 11 -3.61 0.34 2.23
C ILE A 11 -4.55 0.72 3.36
N TYR A 12 -5.01 1.97 3.33
CA TYR A 12 -5.97 2.48 4.28
C TYR A 12 -7.27 1.64 4.26
N PRO A 13 -7.89 1.37 5.41
CA PRO A 13 -7.56 1.93 6.72
C PRO A 13 -6.56 1.11 7.56
N ASN A 14 -6.29 -0.15 7.22
CA ASN A 14 -5.65 -1.09 8.15
C ASN A 14 -5.03 -2.33 7.48
N ILE A 15 -4.65 -2.24 6.21
CA ILE A 15 -4.01 -3.34 5.48
C ILE A 15 -2.53 -3.02 5.37
N TYR A 16 -1.70 -3.85 6.00
CA TYR A 16 -0.24 -3.76 5.89
C TYR A 16 0.30 -5.02 5.23
N LEU A 17 1.05 -4.85 4.15
CA LEU A 17 1.56 -5.94 3.31
C LEU A 17 3.06 -5.80 3.14
N LYS A 18 3.77 -6.91 3.32
CA LYS A 18 5.21 -7.00 3.10
C LYS A 18 5.46 -7.84 1.86
N ASN A 19 6.24 -7.30 0.92
CA ASN A 19 6.56 -7.95 -0.35
C ASN A 19 5.31 -8.38 -1.16
N TYR A 20 4.35 -7.48 -1.33
CA TYR A 20 3.15 -7.69 -2.18
C TYR A 20 3.16 -6.76 -3.38
N ILE A 21 2.63 -7.25 -4.49
CA ILE A 21 2.28 -6.47 -5.66
C ILE A 21 0.83 -6.03 -5.52
N ILE A 22 0.56 -4.75 -5.75
CA ILE A 22 -0.78 -4.17 -5.79
C ILE A 22 -1.16 -3.87 -7.23
N GLU A 23 -2.31 -4.37 -7.68
CA GLU A 23 -2.85 -4.04 -9.01
C GLU A 23 -3.91 -2.95 -8.89
N VAL A 24 -3.76 -1.92 -9.71
CA VAL A 24 -4.67 -0.78 -9.79
C VAL A 24 -5.21 -0.65 -11.21
N ASN A 25 -6.52 -0.52 -11.34
CA ASN A 25 -7.16 -0.29 -12.64
C ASN A 25 -7.01 1.17 -13.09
N ASP A 26 -7.45 1.47 -14.30
CA ASP A 26 -7.28 2.81 -14.88
C ASP A 26 -8.16 3.89 -14.21
N LYS A 27 -9.09 3.48 -13.34
CA LYS A 27 -9.89 4.37 -12.48
C LYS A 27 -9.22 4.70 -11.15
N GLY A 28 -8.09 4.06 -10.83
CA GLY A 28 -7.40 4.20 -9.54
C GLY A 28 -7.95 3.30 -8.43
N GLN A 29 -8.71 2.24 -8.78
CA GLN A 29 -9.19 1.24 -7.83
C GLN A 29 -8.18 0.11 -7.69
N ILE A 30 -7.95 -0.32 -6.46
CA ILE A 30 -7.20 -1.55 -6.20
C ILE A 30 -8.10 -2.74 -6.57
N THR A 31 -7.67 -3.51 -7.57
CA THR A 31 -8.41 -4.69 -8.03
C THR A 31 -7.87 -5.98 -7.45
N ASN A 32 -6.59 -6.01 -7.07
CA ASN A 32 -5.94 -7.22 -6.58
C ASN A 32 -4.70 -6.89 -5.74
N ALA A 33 -4.31 -7.82 -4.88
CA ALA A 33 -3.02 -7.80 -4.21
C ALA A 33 -2.53 -9.24 -3.99
N PHE A 34 -1.28 -9.50 -4.35
CA PHE A 34 -0.69 -10.84 -4.24
C PHE A 34 0.79 -10.76 -3.88
N SER A 35 1.29 -11.80 -3.22
CA SER A 35 2.68 -11.86 -2.78
C SER A 35 3.64 -11.84 -3.98
N PHE A 36 4.70 -11.06 -3.89
CA PHE A 36 5.80 -11.07 -4.85
C PHE A 36 6.54 -12.41 -4.74
N ARG A 37 6.49 -13.23 -5.80
CA ARG A 37 7.19 -14.53 -5.87
C ARG A 37 8.26 -14.56 -6.96
N SER A 38 8.01 -13.82 -8.04
CA SER A 38 8.88 -13.69 -9.20
C SER A 38 8.61 -12.35 -9.86
N GLU A 39 9.46 -11.95 -10.80
CA GLU A 39 9.21 -10.77 -11.63
C GLU A 39 7.86 -10.89 -12.36
N VAL A 40 7.10 -9.80 -12.35
CA VAL A 40 5.82 -9.69 -13.04
C VAL A 40 5.90 -8.50 -13.98
N GLU A 41 5.61 -8.71 -15.27
CA GLU A 41 5.66 -7.65 -16.27
C GLU A 41 4.82 -6.41 -15.86
N LYS A 42 5.32 -5.23 -16.26
CA LYS A 42 4.67 -3.93 -16.04
C LYS A 42 4.46 -3.59 -14.57
N THR A 43 5.38 -4.04 -13.71
CA THR A 43 5.41 -3.71 -12.29
C THR A 43 6.40 -2.59 -12.04
N GLU A 44 5.92 -1.48 -11.48
CA GLU A 44 6.73 -0.35 -11.05
C GLU A 44 7.23 -0.62 -9.62
N PHE A 45 8.55 -0.61 -9.43
CA PHE A 45 9.17 -0.82 -8.14
C PHE A 45 9.50 0.51 -7.45
N TYR A 46 9.14 0.58 -6.17
CA TYR A 46 9.42 1.69 -5.27
C TYR A 46 10.11 1.16 -4.00
N SER A 47 11.29 1.67 -3.68
CA SER A 47 11.98 1.33 -2.42
C SER A 47 11.19 1.86 -1.21
N GLY A 48 11.43 1.35 0.01
CA GLY A 48 10.73 1.87 1.20
C GLY A 48 9.26 1.43 1.33
N LEU A 49 8.36 2.40 1.43
CA LEU A 49 6.92 2.22 1.68
C LEU A 49 6.06 2.86 0.57
N LEU A 50 5.06 2.11 0.10
CA LEU A 50 3.94 2.64 -0.67
C LEU A 50 2.68 2.77 0.18
N LEU A 51 2.06 3.94 0.12
CA LEU A 51 0.81 4.26 0.81
C LEU A 51 -0.32 4.41 -0.21
N PHE A 52 -1.41 3.67 0.01
CA PHE A 52 -2.67 3.82 -0.70
C PHE A 52 -3.73 4.36 0.27
N TYR A 53 -4.29 5.52 -0.04
CA TYR A 53 -5.37 6.12 0.76
C TYR A 53 -6.50 6.64 -0.11
N PRO A 54 -7.76 6.60 0.34
CA PRO A 54 -8.89 6.98 -0.49
C PRO A 54 -8.85 8.45 -0.85
N VAL A 55 -9.30 8.77 -2.07
CA VAL A 55 -9.53 10.17 -2.46
C VAL A 55 -10.59 10.78 -1.55
N GLY A 56 -10.31 11.96 -1.00
CA GLY A 56 -11.22 12.68 -0.10
C GLY A 56 -11.08 12.35 1.38
N VAL A 57 -10.12 11.48 1.75
CA VAL A 57 -9.80 11.19 3.16
C VAL A 57 -8.47 11.84 3.52
N GLU A 58 -8.48 12.70 4.54
CA GLU A 58 -7.24 13.19 5.16
C GLU A 58 -6.63 12.08 6.01
N VAL A 59 -5.38 11.73 5.71
CA VAL A 59 -4.63 10.68 6.42
C VAL A 59 -3.47 11.30 7.15
N ASN A 60 -3.51 11.27 8.49
CA ASN A 60 -2.32 11.52 9.30
C ASN A 60 -1.43 10.26 9.32
N LEU A 61 -0.33 10.32 8.57
CA LEU A 61 0.59 9.21 8.37
C LEU A 61 1.35 8.80 9.65
N GLN A 62 1.74 9.76 10.47
CA GLN A 62 2.54 9.51 11.67
C GLN A 62 1.75 8.70 12.71
N ASP A 63 0.47 9.03 12.90
CA ASP A 63 -0.41 8.31 13.83
C ASP A 63 -0.73 6.87 13.37
N ARG A 64 -0.75 6.66 12.05
CA ARG A 64 -1.11 5.36 11.45
C ARG A 64 0.06 4.38 11.48
N LEU A 65 1.25 4.81 11.07
CA LEU A 65 2.44 3.96 11.06
C LEU A 65 2.73 3.40 12.46
N LYS A 66 2.55 4.21 13.52
CA LYS A 66 2.73 3.78 14.91
C LYS A 66 1.73 2.72 15.36
N ARG A 67 0.49 2.73 14.86
CA ARG A 67 -0.57 1.79 15.26
C ARG A 67 -0.57 0.51 14.45
N ASP A 68 -0.31 0.60 13.16
CA ASP A 68 -0.62 -0.50 12.21
C ASP A 68 0.61 -1.36 11.84
N LEU A 69 1.85 -0.91 12.11
CA LEU A 69 3.07 -1.71 11.91
C LEU A 69 3.08 -3.04 12.72
N PHE A 70 2.18 -3.20 13.70
CA PHE A 70 2.12 -4.35 14.60
C PHE A 70 0.85 -5.21 14.46
N ILE A 71 -0.04 -4.94 13.49
CA ILE A 71 -1.35 -5.60 13.43
C ILE A 71 -1.41 -6.68 12.34
N ASN A 72 -1.25 -7.92 12.82
CA ASN A 72 -1.68 -9.23 12.32
C ASN A 72 -2.03 -9.39 10.81
N PRO A 73 -1.25 -10.19 10.05
CA PRO A 73 -1.40 -10.37 8.58
C PRO A 73 -2.62 -11.18 8.11
N ASN A 74 -3.49 -11.65 9.00
CA ASN A 74 -4.58 -12.58 8.66
C ASN A 74 -5.96 -11.92 8.41
N LYS A 75 -6.00 -10.64 8.00
CA LYS A 75 -7.26 -10.02 7.56
C LYS A 75 -7.52 -10.32 6.08
N SER A 76 -8.76 -10.69 5.76
CA SER A 76 -9.23 -10.77 4.37
C SER A 76 -8.95 -9.44 3.66
N LEU A 77 -8.31 -9.50 2.49
CA LEU A 77 -8.01 -8.33 1.67
C LEU A 77 -9.30 -7.81 1.04
N VAL A 78 -9.93 -6.84 1.71
CA VAL A 78 -11.14 -6.18 1.22
C VAL A 78 -10.79 -4.73 0.91
N PHE A 79 -10.89 -4.36 -0.36
CA PHE A 79 -10.65 -2.99 -0.83
C PHE A 79 -12.00 -2.31 -1.04
N SER A 80 -12.38 -1.42 -0.12
CA SER A 80 -13.73 -0.84 -0.06
C SER A 80 -13.89 0.49 -0.81
N TYR A 81 -12.80 1.09 -1.28
CA TYR A 81 -12.82 2.43 -1.87
C TYR A 81 -12.72 2.42 -3.39
N GLU A 82 -13.44 3.36 -4.01
CA GLU A 82 -13.50 3.50 -5.46
C GLU A 82 -12.29 4.18 -6.09
N LYS A 83 -11.42 4.82 -5.29
CA LYS A 83 -10.20 5.44 -5.82
C LYS A 83 -9.21 5.68 -4.70
N TYR A 84 -7.94 5.36 -4.96
CA TYR A 84 -6.84 5.61 -4.04
C TYR A 84 -5.85 6.61 -4.64
N ASN A 85 -5.36 7.51 -3.80
CA ASN A 85 -4.11 8.22 -4.00
C ASN A 85 -2.95 7.31 -3.61
N ILE A 86 -1.80 7.51 -4.26
CA ILE A 86 -0.58 6.74 -4.02
C ILE A 86 0.51 7.71 -3.58
N THR A 87 1.14 7.42 -2.45
CA THR A 87 2.32 8.16 -1.97
C THR A 87 3.45 7.21 -1.70
N HIS A 88 4.63 7.55 -2.17
CA HIS A 88 5.86 6.81 -1.95
C HIS A 88 6.70 7.51 -0.88
N ILE A 89 7.18 6.72 0.08
CA ILE A 89 8.03 7.17 1.18
C ILE A 89 9.30 6.33 1.15
N GLU A 90 10.40 6.92 0.69
CA GLU A 90 11.71 6.25 0.64
C GLU A 90 12.30 6.07 2.05
N ASP A 91 12.28 7.15 2.85
CA ASP A 91 12.88 7.17 4.17
C ASP A 91 11.82 7.08 5.27
N LEU A 92 11.53 5.85 5.69
CA LEU A 92 10.66 5.55 6.82
C LEU A 92 11.19 6.08 8.16
N THR A 93 12.50 6.31 8.30
CA THR A 93 13.08 6.74 9.58
C THR A 93 12.60 8.13 9.98
N SER A 94 12.36 9.00 8.99
CA SER A 94 11.79 10.35 9.18
C SER A 94 10.36 10.39 9.73
N TYR A 95 9.64 9.26 9.72
CA TYR A 95 8.25 9.15 10.21
C TYR A 95 8.13 8.40 11.54
N ILE A 96 9.20 7.72 11.96
CA ILE A 96 9.22 6.87 13.16
C ILE A 96 9.86 7.61 14.35
N TYR A 97 10.81 8.50 14.09
CA TYR A 97 11.50 9.35 15.08
C TYR A 97 11.01 10.79 15.02
#